data_AF-A0A109D6B4-F1
#
_entry.id   AF-A0A109D6B4-F1
#
_cell.length_a   1.000
_cell.length_b   1.000
_cell.length_c   1.000
_cell.angle_alpha   90.00
_cell.angle_beta   90.00
_cell.angle_gamma   90.00
#
_symmetry.space_group_name_H-M   'P 1'
#
loop_
_entity.id
_entity.type
_entity.pdbx_description
1 polymer ?
#
loop_
_entity_poly.entity_id
_entity_poly.type
_entity_poly.pdbx_seq_one_letter_code
_entity_poly.pdbx_strand_id
1 'polypeptide(L)'
;MFIVKYYILIATACFFAAVFIPQLMLRGVFAWCGLSMLIVSVAYIFDMPSIFRKNSDGKIVWWTRWVFIPFFLGVRLYNAWAIKRDQVDPIQQVGQNLYVSRRLFPSDLSFLESQNINCIVDVTAEFSGLESAMTGDQFNYLNTPVLDHKAPKLHKLKHAINWIDTQINQSRSVVVHCALGRGRSVFVVAAYLLAKNPSLTVEQALKSINDVRSTARLNNLQLKALHAISDKGLLTLQRTACLIVNPVAGGGKWYANEQQVIRRLTRKYNLEISITSQDVSAETLAKQAKERNASHIIVSGGDGTVSEVVRQVMDTDTLLGIVPLGTANALCHMLYGFATKVSPVEKACEVILSDNSKKMDLAFCNEQPILLLLGIGFEEQMIDYAHRQQKNENGQFAYLMGFFNAVVAEGNQRFRMSADGKPLQDVRLQSLVVANTSPFSTVLAQGGQTPKPDDGKLHITYLENTTSLGERVIALSDLLLSSFGMKEQASYFNYLSAQHVKIDSDLPIDYVIDGEMYSAESLEISIKKQALTVCAP
;
A
#
# COMPACT_ATOMS: atom_id res chain seq x y z
N MET A 1 -18.66 33.42 4.33
CA MET A 1 -19.59 33.86 5.40
C MET A 1 -21.06 33.90 4.98
N PHE A 2 -21.39 34.00 3.67
CA PHE A 2 -22.79 34.15 3.23
C PHE A 2 -23.70 33.00 3.69
N ILE A 3 -23.31 31.74 3.47
CA ILE A 3 -24.13 30.56 3.80
C ILE A 3 -24.30 30.33 5.31
N VAL A 4 -23.26 30.60 6.10
CA VAL A 4 -23.28 30.38 7.57
C VAL A 4 -24.35 31.22 8.25
N LYS A 5 -24.58 32.46 7.77
CA LYS A 5 -25.60 33.33 8.33
C LYS A 5 -27.00 32.72 8.23
N TYR A 6 -27.31 32.03 7.13
CA TYR A 6 -28.59 31.35 6.96
C TYR A 6 -28.74 30.16 7.91
N TYR A 7 -27.68 29.36 8.10
CA TYR A 7 -27.73 28.24 9.04
C TYR A 7 -27.89 28.72 10.50
N ILE A 8 -27.19 29.79 10.90
CA ILE A 8 -27.36 30.39 12.22
C ILE A 8 -28.78 30.94 12.38
N LEU A 9 -29.30 31.65 11.38
CA LEU A 9 -30.65 32.20 11.42
C LEU A 9 -31.71 31.09 11.55
N ILE A 10 -31.59 30.02 10.75
CA ILE A 10 -32.49 28.85 10.83
C ILE A 10 -32.35 28.18 12.20
N ALA A 11 -31.12 28.02 12.72
CA ALA A 11 -30.90 27.44 14.03
C ALA A 11 -31.58 28.26 15.14
N THR A 12 -31.38 29.58 15.16
CA THR A 12 -32.01 30.48 16.12
C THR A 12 -33.54 30.45 16.01
N ALA A 13 -34.09 30.49 14.79
CA ALA A 13 -35.53 30.41 14.56
C ALA A 13 -36.12 29.08 15.03
N CYS A 14 -35.44 27.95 14.77
CA CYS A 14 -35.85 26.63 15.23
C CYS A 14 -35.80 26.51 16.76
N PHE A 15 -34.73 27.00 17.41
CA PHE A 15 -34.66 27.00 18.88
C PHE A 15 -35.72 27.90 19.50
N PHE A 16 -35.97 29.07 18.92
CA PHE A 16 -37.07 29.94 19.34
C PHE A 16 -38.42 29.22 19.23
N ALA A 17 -38.74 28.63 18.08
CA ALA A 17 -39.97 27.85 17.89
C ALA A 17 -40.09 26.69 18.90
N ALA A 18 -38.99 25.99 19.20
CA ALA A 18 -38.98 24.89 20.17
C ALA A 18 -39.35 25.34 21.60
N VAL A 19 -39.08 26.60 21.98
CA VAL A 19 -39.45 27.15 23.29
C VAL A 19 -40.96 27.43 23.38
N PHE A 20 -41.56 27.97 22.32
CA PHE A 20 -42.95 28.45 22.35
C PHE A 20 -44.01 27.41 21.94
N ILE A 21 -43.64 26.33 21.25
CA ILE A 21 -44.61 25.30 20.83
C ILE A 21 -45.02 24.46 22.05
N PRO A 22 -46.32 24.27 22.34
CA PRO A 22 -46.76 23.50 23.52
C PRO A 22 -46.60 21.98 23.37
N GLN A 23 -46.60 21.46 22.13
CA GLN A 23 -46.55 20.02 21.85
C GLN A 23 -45.12 19.46 21.95
N LEU A 24 -44.89 18.51 22.86
CA LEU A 24 -43.58 17.94 23.15
C LEU A 24 -42.87 17.33 21.93
N MET A 25 -43.61 16.63 21.05
CA MET A 25 -43.02 16.04 19.85
C MET A 25 -42.49 17.09 18.88
N LEU A 26 -43.27 18.15 18.63
CA LEU A 26 -42.83 19.25 17.76
C LEU A 26 -41.64 20.00 18.36
N ARG A 27 -41.61 20.20 19.70
CA ARG A 27 -40.42 20.76 20.38
C ARG A 27 -39.17 19.97 20.05
N GLY A 28 -39.24 18.64 20.14
CA GLY A 28 -38.12 17.75 19.81
C GLY A 28 -37.64 17.90 18.37
N VAL A 29 -38.57 17.96 17.41
CA VAL A 29 -38.24 18.16 15.99
C VAL A 29 -37.55 19.49 15.74
N PHE A 30 -38.09 20.60 16.28
CA PHE A 30 -37.48 21.92 16.11
C PHE A 30 -36.13 22.04 16.82
N ALA A 31 -35.99 21.49 18.04
CA ALA A 31 -34.71 21.45 18.75
C ALA A 31 -33.66 20.64 17.97
N TRP A 32 -34.05 19.50 17.40
CA TRP A 32 -33.17 18.67 16.56
C TRP A 32 -32.74 19.39 15.27
N CYS A 33 -33.68 20.06 14.57
CA CYS A 33 -33.38 20.91 13.43
C CYS A 33 -32.42 22.06 13.79
N GLY A 34 -32.67 22.73 14.92
CA GLY A 34 -31.82 23.81 15.43
C GLY A 34 -30.41 23.32 15.74
N LEU A 35 -30.28 22.19 16.45
CA LEU A 35 -29.01 21.58 16.77
C LEU A 35 -28.24 21.15 15.51
N SER A 36 -28.93 20.54 14.54
CA SER A 36 -28.34 20.14 13.26
C SER A 36 -27.73 21.34 12.53
N MET A 37 -28.47 22.44 12.41
CA MET A 37 -28.01 23.67 11.75
C MET A 37 -26.89 24.38 12.53
N LEU A 38 -26.93 24.34 13.85
CA LEU A 38 -25.88 24.89 14.70
C LEU A 38 -24.56 24.13 14.49
N ILE A 39 -24.59 22.79 14.51
CA ILE A 39 -23.41 21.95 14.29
C ILE A 39 -22.84 22.19 12.88
N VAL A 40 -23.69 22.29 11.85
CA VAL A 40 -23.26 22.65 10.50
C VAL A 40 -22.63 24.05 10.46
N SER A 41 -23.21 25.02 11.17
CA SER A 41 -22.66 26.39 11.24
C SER A 41 -21.25 26.37 11.82
N VAL A 42 -21.04 25.67 12.93
CA VAL A 42 -19.72 25.45 13.56
C VAL A 42 -18.75 24.83 12.54
N ALA A 43 -19.17 23.78 11.83
CA ALA A 43 -18.33 23.11 10.84
C ALA A 43 -17.85 24.05 9.73
N TYR A 44 -18.71 24.95 9.24
CA TYR A 44 -18.36 25.92 8.20
C TYR A 44 -17.50 27.09 8.72
N ILE A 45 -17.69 27.49 9.97
CA ILE A 45 -16.87 28.52 10.63
C ILE A 45 -15.43 28.01 10.79
N PHE A 46 -15.26 26.80 11.34
CA PHE A 46 -13.94 26.23 11.63
C PHE A 46 -13.34 25.39 10.49
N ASP A 47 -14.00 25.34 9.32
CA ASP A 47 -13.56 24.55 8.16
C ASP A 47 -13.28 23.07 8.51
N MET A 48 -14.27 22.41 9.12
CA MET A 48 -14.20 21.04 9.62
C MET A 48 -15.05 20.06 8.79
N PRO A 49 -14.62 19.70 7.56
CA PRO A 49 -15.34 18.71 6.73
C PRO A 49 -15.40 17.32 7.38
N SER A 50 -14.52 17.01 8.33
CA SER A 50 -14.50 15.74 9.07
C SER A 50 -15.72 15.53 9.97
N ILE A 51 -16.49 16.57 10.29
CA ILE A 51 -17.69 16.47 11.13
C ILE A 51 -18.75 15.54 10.52
N PHE A 52 -18.82 15.51 9.19
CA PHE A 52 -19.74 14.64 8.45
C PHE A 52 -19.26 13.18 8.45
N ARG A 53 -18.08 12.88 9.01
CA ARG A 53 -17.46 11.54 9.10
C ARG A 53 -17.66 10.71 7.83
N LYS A 54 -17.34 11.31 6.68
CA LYS A 54 -17.38 10.62 5.39
C LYS A 54 -16.15 9.72 5.26
N ASN A 55 -16.38 8.42 5.13
CA ASN A 55 -15.36 7.39 5.01
C ASN A 55 -14.61 7.52 3.67
N SER A 56 -13.57 6.69 3.54
CA SER A 56 -12.82 6.52 2.31
C SER A 56 -13.72 6.24 1.12
N ASP A 57 -14.73 5.40 1.31
CA ASP A 57 -15.58 4.87 0.24
C ASP A 57 -16.83 5.74 0.06
N GLY A 58 -16.80 6.98 0.55
CA GLY A 58 -17.86 7.95 0.36
C GLY A 58 -19.09 7.75 1.26
N LYS A 59 -19.11 6.69 2.07
CA LYS A 59 -20.20 6.41 3.03
C LYS A 59 -20.11 7.35 4.24
N ILE A 60 -21.25 7.89 4.66
CA ILE A 60 -21.37 8.67 5.90
C ILE A 60 -21.84 7.73 7.02
N VAL A 61 -21.22 7.82 8.19
CA VAL A 61 -21.55 6.97 9.35
C VAL A 61 -23.04 7.12 9.72
N TRP A 62 -23.71 6.01 10.02
CA TRP A 62 -25.17 5.97 10.16
C TRP A 62 -25.71 6.95 11.21
N TRP A 63 -25.06 7.09 12.37
CA TRP A 63 -25.52 8.01 13.42
C TRP A 63 -25.27 9.48 13.05
N THR A 64 -24.21 9.78 12.30
CA THR A 64 -24.02 11.14 11.74
C THR A 64 -25.12 11.48 10.74
N ARG A 65 -25.64 10.49 9.99
CA ARG A 65 -26.77 10.72 9.10
C ARG A 65 -27.98 11.23 9.87
N TRP A 66 -28.30 10.63 11.01
CA TRP A 66 -29.39 11.08 11.89
C TRP A 66 -29.21 12.50 12.38
N VAL A 67 -28.02 12.88 12.85
CA VAL A 67 -27.78 14.27 13.31
C VAL A 67 -28.00 15.29 12.18
N PHE A 68 -27.69 14.93 10.94
CA PHE A 68 -27.72 15.85 9.79
C PHE A 68 -28.91 15.68 8.85
N ILE A 69 -29.95 14.90 9.18
CA ILE A 69 -31.14 14.74 8.32
C ILE A 69 -31.77 16.10 7.95
N PRO A 70 -32.02 17.03 8.89
CA PRO A 70 -32.63 18.32 8.55
C PRO A 70 -31.80 19.10 7.52
N PHE A 71 -30.48 19.09 7.70
CA PHE A 71 -29.54 19.70 6.77
C PHE A 71 -29.54 19.03 5.40
N PHE A 72 -29.43 17.69 5.35
CA PHE A 72 -29.41 16.96 4.08
C PHE A 72 -30.70 17.13 3.28
N LEU A 73 -31.85 17.24 3.95
CA LEU A 73 -33.13 17.47 3.29
C LEU A 73 -33.15 18.84 2.60
N GLY A 74 -32.73 19.90 3.30
CA GLY A 74 -32.62 21.24 2.73
C GLY A 74 -31.65 21.30 1.55
N VAL A 75 -30.48 20.69 1.68
CA VAL A 75 -29.47 20.69 0.61
C VAL A 75 -29.91 19.83 -0.58
N ARG A 76 -30.61 18.71 -0.36
CA ARG A 76 -31.20 17.91 -1.45
C ARG A 76 -32.23 18.71 -2.24
N LEU A 77 -33.12 19.45 -1.56
CA LEU A 77 -34.12 20.30 -2.21
C LEU A 77 -33.45 21.41 -3.02
N TYR A 78 -32.50 22.12 -2.42
CA TYR A 78 -31.74 23.18 -3.11
C TYR A 78 -31.01 22.66 -4.34
N ASN A 79 -30.30 21.53 -4.23
CA ASN A 79 -29.59 20.95 -5.37
C ASN A 79 -30.54 20.45 -6.45
N ALA A 80 -31.66 19.81 -6.09
CA ALA A 80 -32.65 19.37 -7.07
C ALA A 80 -33.25 20.57 -7.84
N TRP A 81 -33.53 21.67 -7.15
CA TRP A 81 -33.97 22.91 -7.76
C TRP A 81 -32.90 23.54 -8.66
N ALA A 82 -31.64 23.57 -8.20
CA ALA A 82 -30.52 24.14 -8.95
C ALA A 82 -30.18 23.32 -10.20
N ILE A 83 -30.21 21.99 -10.12
CA ILE A 83 -29.96 21.07 -11.23
C ILE A 83 -31.05 21.18 -12.30
N LYS A 84 -32.33 21.30 -11.91
CA LYS A 84 -33.44 21.52 -12.86
C LYS A 84 -33.31 22.80 -13.68
N ARG A 85 -32.53 23.77 -13.19
CA ARG A 85 -32.25 25.05 -13.86
C ARG A 85 -30.88 25.08 -14.50
N ASP A 86 -30.11 23.99 -14.42
CA ASP A 86 -28.83 23.87 -15.09
C ASP A 86 -29.07 23.55 -16.57
N GLN A 87 -28.40 24.28 -17.46
CA GLN A 87 -28.53 24.11 -18.91
C GLN A 87 -27.41 23.27 -19.51
N VAL A 88 -26.52 22.76 -18.66
CA VAL A 88 -25.31 22.07 -19.08
C VAL A 88 -25.41 20.59 -18.75
N ASP A 89 -24.85 19.77 -19.63
CA ASP A 89 -24.81 18.33 -19.44
C ASP A 89 -24.20 17.95 -18.08
N PRO A 90 -24.67 16.84 -17.47
CA PRO A 90 -24.19 16.38 -16.18
C PRO A 90 -22.69 16.18 -16.10
N ILE A 91 -22.13 15.50 -17.10
CA ILE A 91 -20.74 15.06 -17.19
C ILE A 91 -20.18 15.59 -18.51
N GLN A 92 -19.04 16.26 -18.45
CA GLN A 92 -18.39 16.83 -19.63
C GLN A 92 -16.88 16.59 -19.60
N GLN A 93 -16.32 16.32 -20.77
CA GLN A 93 -14.90 16.05 -20.93
C GLN A 93 -14.11 17.34 -21.11
N VAL A 94 -13.23 17.63 -20.16
CA VAL A 94 -12.40 18.86 -20.14
C VAL A 94 -10.97 18.63 -20.64
N GLY A 95 -10.56 17.36 -20.75
CA GLY A 95 -9.26 16.96 -21.26
C GLY A 95 -9.23 15.47 -21.60
N GLN A 96 -8.10 14.97 -22.07
CA GLN A 96 -7.94 13.56 -22.38
C GLN A 96 -8.18 12.71 -21.13
N ASN A 97 -9.18 11.82 -21.18
CA ASN A 97 -9.59 10.96 -20.08
C ASN A 97 -9.94 11.70 -18.77
N LEU A 98 -10.29 12.99 -18.84
CA LEU A 98 -10.60 13.83 -17.68
C LEU A 98 -11.95 14.52 -17.84
N TYR A 99 -12.84 14.29 -16.87
CA TYR A 99 -14.21 14.76 -16.88
C TYR A 99 -14.53 15.58 -15.64
N VAL A 100 -15.41 16.58 -15.80
CA VAL A 100 -16.01 17.35 -14.71
C VAL A 100 -17.50 17.05 -14.66
N SER A 101 -18.03 16.84 -13.46
CA SER A 101 -19.46 16.55 -13.29
C SER A 101 -20.09 17.26 -12.10
N ARG A 102 -21.41 17.41 -12.16
CA ARG A 102 -22.26 17.60 -10.96
C ARG A 102 -22.23 16.32 -10.11
N ARG A 103 -22.94 16.31 -8.97
CA ARG A 103 -23.06 15.08 -8.20
C ARG A 103 -23.64 13.99 -9.10
N LEU A 104 -22.98 12.84 -9.11
CA LEU A 104 -23.39 11.68 -9.89
C LEU A 104 -24.61 11.00 -9.24
N PHE A 105 -25.52 10.49 -10.06
CA PHE A 105 -26.72 9.75 -9.68
C PHE A 105 -26.78 8.40 -10.41
N PRO A 106 -27.64 7.44 -9.96
CA PRO A 106 -27.77 6.15 -10.63
C PRO A 106 -28.14 6.25 -12.12
N SER A 107 -28.84 7.32 -12.53
CA SER A 107 -29.15 7.59 -13.94
C SER A 107 -27.91 7.86 -14.82
N ASP A 108 -26.78 8.23 -14.21
CA ASP A 108 -25.55 8.56 -14.94
C ASP A 108 -24.69 7.30 -15.20
N LEU A 109 -25.05 6.13 -14.66
CA LEU A 109 -24.30 4.87 -14.78
C LEU A 109 -24.05 4.44 -16.22
N SER A 110 -25.09 4.45 -17.05
CA SER A 110 -25.00 4.07 -18.46
C SER A 110 -24.03 4.97 -19.24
N PHE A 111 -23.99 6.26 -18.89
CA PHE A 111 -23.03 7.20 -19.48
C PHE A 111 -21.60 6.86 -19.04
N LEU A 112 -21.38 6.63 -17.74
CA LEU A 112 -20.06 6.27 -17.22
C LEU A 112 -19.52 4.99 -17.87
N GLU A 113 -20.36 3.96 -18.01
CA GLU A 113 -20.01 2.71 -18.69
C GLU A 113 -19.71 2.93 -20.17
N SER A 114 -20.55 3.70 -20.89
CA SER A 114 -20.35 3.99 -22.32
C SER A 114 -19.05 4.75 -22.62
N GLN A 115 -18.57 5.55 -21.67
CA GLN A 115 -17.34 6.34 -21.79
C GLN A 115 -16.15 5.68 -21.08
N ASN A 116 -16.32 4.44 -20.60
CA ASN A 116 -15.31 3.70 -19.84
C ASN A 116 -14.74 4.51 -18.64
N ILE A 117 -15.59 5.30 -17.98
CA ILE A 117 -15.24 6.09 -16.80
C ILE A 117 -15.36 5.19 -15.58
N ASN A 118 -14.24 4.71 -15.07
CA ASN A 118 -14.18 3.82 -13.90
C ASN A 118 -13.52 4.48 -12.68
N CYS A 119 -13.00 5.71 -12.80
CA CYS A 119 -12.33 6.42 -11.71
C CYS A 119 -13.12 7.66 -11.28
N ILE A 120 -13.44 7.78 -9.99
CA ILE A 120 -14.28 8.85 -9.44
C ILE A 120 -13.55 9.59 -8.34
N VAL A 121 -13.42 10.92 -8.48
CA VAL A 121 -12.99 11.83 -7.42
C VAL A 121 -14.18 12.60 -6.88
N ASP A 122 -14.52 12.34 -5.61
CA ASP A 122 -15.60 13.02 -4.91
C ASP A 122 -15.05 14.13 -4.01
N VAL A 123 -15.37 15.37 -4.34
CA VAL A 123 -14.89 16.55 -3.60
C VAL A 123 -15.88 16.99 -2.50
N THR A 124 -16.99 16.27 -2.32
CA THR A 124 -18.06 16.65 -1.39
C THR A 124 -17.84 16.12 0.02
N ALA A 125 -18.05 16.97 1.03
CA ALA A 125 -18.08 16.55 2.43
C ALA A 125 -19.50 16.21 2.89
N GLU A 126 -20.50 16.87 2.32
CA GLU A 126 -21.88 16.93 2.81
C GLU A 126 -22.76 15.79 2.29
N PHE A 127 -22.34 15.10 1.25
CA PHE A 127 -23.13 14.03 0.65
C PHE A 127 -22.41 12.73 0.86
N SER A 128 -23.17 11.67 1.13
CA SER A 128 -22.64 10.35 0.80
C SER A 128 -22.33 10.33 -0.69
N GLY A 129 -21.32 9.57 -1.08
CA GLY A 129 -21.12 9.22 -2.49
C GLY A 129 -22.40 8.65 -3.10
N LEU A 130 -22.37 8.43 -4.41
CA LEU A 130 -23.41 7.64 -5.08
C LEU A 130 -23.75 6.44 -4.20
N GLU A 131 -25.04 6.20 -4.02
CA GLU A 131 -25.55 5.25 -3.03
C GLU A 131 -24.74 3.95 -3.03
N SER A 132 -24.71 3.30 -1.87
CA SER A 132 -24.02 2.05 -1.53
C SER A 132 -24.06 0.92 -2.58
N ALA A 133 -24.84 1.07 -3.66
CA ALA A 133 -24.95 0.27 -4.86
C ALA A 133 -23.76 0.40 -5.86
N MET A 134 -23.03 1.52 -5.90
CA MET A 134 -21.88 1.70 -6.83
C MET A 134 -20.50 1.54 -6.18
N THR A 135 -20.43 1.48 -4.85
CA THR A 135 -19.21 1.14 -4.09
C THR A 135 -18.94 -0.37 -4.07
N GLY A 136 -19.39 -1.10 -5.09
CA GLY A 136 -18.86 -2.43 -5.41
C GLY A 136 -17.56 -2.28 -6.22
N ASP A 137 -16.89 -3.39 -6.51
CA ASP A 137 -15.59 -3.47 -7.21
C ASP A 137 -15.55 -2.83 -8.62
N GLN A 138 -16.63 -2.17 -9.06
CA GLN A 138 -16.77 -1.58 -10.39
C GLN A 138 -16.06 -0.21 -10.55
N PHE A 139 -15.89 0.58 -9.49
CA PHE A 139 -15.30 1.93 -9.59
C PHE A 139 -14.15 2.16 -8.60
N ASN A 140 -13.07 2.76 -9.10
CA ASN A 140 -11.96 3.28 -8.30
C ASN A 140 -12.34 4.64 -7.71
N TYR A 141 -12.44 4.73 -6.38
CA TYR A 141 -13.02 5.90 -5.72
C TYR A 141 -12.05 6.64 -4.79
N LEU A 142 -11.90 7.95 -5.00
CA LEU A 142 -11.15 8.86 -4.13
C LEU A 142 -12.06 9.93 -3.51
N ASN A 143 -12.17 9.90 -2.18
CA ASN A 143 -12.84 10.95 -1.42
C ASN A 143 -11.87 12.06 -0.99
N THR A 144 -12.11 13.28 -1.43
CA THR A 144 -11.38 14.50 -1.03
C THR A 144 -12.38 15.50 -0.43
N PRO A 145 -12.82 15.31 0.82
CA PRO A 145 -13.95 16.05 1.36
C PRO A 145 -13.61 17.52 1.59
N VAL A 146 -14.35 18.40 0.93
CA VAL A 146 -14.27 19.87 1.03
C VAL A 146 -15.67 20.43 1.22
N LEU A 147 -15.83 21.34 2.18
CA LEU A 147 -17.10 22.03 2.41
C LEU A 147 -17.46 22.96 1.25
N ASP A 148 -18.76 23.20 1.06
CA ASP A 148 -19.22 24.04 -0.03
C ASP A 148 -18.65 25.46 0.05
N HIS A 149 -18.35 26.04 -1.10
CA HIS A 149 -17.64 27.32 -1.27
C HIS A 149 -16.21 27.40 -0.66
N LYS A 150 -15.68 26.34 -0.06
CA LYS A 150 -14.27 26.27 0.38
C LYS A 150 -13.37 25.70 -0.73
N ALA A 151 -12.06 25.75 -0.48
CA ALA A 151 -11.04 25.14 -1.32
C ALA A 151 -10.37 23.96 -0.58
N PRO A 152 -9.94 22.90 -1.28
CA PRO A 152 -9.14 21.83 -0.69
C PRO A 152 -7.85 22.36 -0.04
N LYS A 153 -7.47 21.79 1.11
CA LYS A 153 -6.14 22.01 1.71
C LYS A 153 -5.05 21.45 0.79
N LEU A 154 -3.86 22.05 0.79
CA LEU A 154 -2.77 21.70 -0.12
C LEU A 154 -2.44 20.20 -0.15
N HIS A 155 -2.33 19.54 1.01
CA HIS A 155 -2.02 18.10 1.05
C HIS A 155 -3.13 17.24 0.42
N LYS A 156 -4.40 17.61 0.59
CA LYS A 156 -5.53 16.91 -0.05
C LYS A 156 -5.56 17.17 -1.56
N LEU A 157 -5.22 18.39 -1.96
CA LEU A 157 -5.11 18.76 -3.37
C LEU A 157 -4.00 17.97 -4.06
N LYS A 158 -2.80 17.92 -3.46
CA LYS A 158 -1.65 17.13 -3.92
C LYS A 158 -2.00 15.64 -4.04
N HIS A 159 -2.69 15.09 -3.04
CA HIS A 159 -3.20 13.72 -3.10
C HIS A 159 -4.16 13.53 -4.30
N ALA A 160 -5.13 14.42 -4.48
CA ALA A 160 -6.08 14.32 -5.59
C ALA A 160 -5.41 14.42 -6.97
N ILE A 161 -4.48 15.36 -7.17
CA ILE A 161 -3.79 15.52 -8.47
C ILE A 161 -2.87 14.33 -8.77
N ASN A 162 -2.13 13.80 -7.78
CA ASN A 162 -1.29 12.62 -7.96
C ASN A 162 -2.15 11.40 -8.33
N TRP A 163 -3.27 11.22 -7.64
CA TRP A 163 -4.18 10.12 -7.91
C TRP A 163 -4.81 10.23 -9.29
N ILE A 164 -5.27 11.43 -9.69
CA ILE A 164 -5.80 11.68 -11.05
C ILE A 164 -4.76 11.33 -12.11
N ASP A 165 -3.53 11.84 -11.97
CA ASP A 165 -2.45 11.60 -12.93
C ASP A 165 -2.11 10.10 -13.02
N THR A 166 -1.98 9.43 -11.88
CA THR A 166 -1.74 7.98 -11.80
C THR A 166 -2.83 7.19 -12.55
N GLN A 167 -4.12 7.51 -12.38
CA GLN A 167 -5.19 6.80 -13.10
C GLN A 167 -5.15 7.09 -14.60
N ILE A 168 -4.96 8.35 -15.00
CA ILE A 168 -4.91 8.74 -16.42
C ILE A 168 -3.72 8.08 -17.14
N ASN A 169 -2.55 7.97 -16.48
CA ASN A 169 -1.38 7.29 -17.03
C ASN A 169 -1.59 5.78 -17.20
N GLN A 170 -2.55 5.19 -16.48
CA GLN A 170 -3.02 3.82 -16.68
C GLN A 170 -4.11 3.72 -17.75
N SER A 171 -4.27 4.75 -18.59
CA SER A 171 -5.31 4.86 -19.62
C SER A 171 -6.75 4.79 -19.07
N ARG A 172 -6.95 5.15 -17.81
CA ARG A 172 -8.29 5.18 -17.18
C ARG A 172 -8.92 6.56 -17.28
N SER A 173 -10.23 6.59 -17.45
CA SER A 173 -11.01 7.83 -17.46
C SER A 173 -11.44 8.23 -16.06
N VAL A 174 -11.13 9.47 -15.69
CA VAL A 174 -11.39 10.04 -14.36
C VAL A 174 -12.47 11.10 -14.42
N VAL A 175 -13.49 10.99 -13.58
CA VAL A 175 -14.48 12.05 -13.35
C VAL A 175 -14.30 12.69 -11.99
N VAL A 176 -14.19 14.02 -11.98
CA VAL A 176 -14.13 14.84 -10.77
C VAL A 176 -15.47 15.52 -10.56
N HIS A 177 -16.13 15.23 -9.45
CA HIS A 177 -17.44 15.80 -9.17
C HIS A 177 -17.53 16.55 -7.83
N CYS A 178 -18.47 17.49 -7.78
CA CYS A 178 -18.90 18.10 -6.52
C CYS A 178 -20.44 18.10 -6.44
N ALA A 179 -21.08 19.11 -5.83
CA ALA A 179 -22.54 19.20 -5.80
C ALA A 179 -23.13 19.57 -7.18
N LEU A 180 -22.73 20.73 -7.72
CA LEU A 180 -23.22 21.27 -9.01
C LEU A 180 -22.16 21.22 -10.13
N GLY A 181 -20.94 20.79 -9.82
CA GLY A 181 -19.87 20.71 -10.80
C GLY A 181 -19.28 22.06 -11.22
N ARG A 182 -19.42 23.12 -10.40
CA ARG A 182 -19.09 24.51 -10.79
C ARG A 182 -17.86 25.10 -10.10
N GLY A 183 -17.64 24.76 -8.83
CA GLY A 183 -16.59 25.38 -8.00
C GLY A 183 -15.51 24.40 -7.56
N ARG A 184 -15.84 23.53 -6.59
CA ARG A 184 -14.86 22.61 -5.96
C ARG A 184 -14.22 21.62 -6.94
N SER A 185 -15.00 21.00 -7.82
CA SER A 185 -14.49 20.09 -8.85
C SER A 185 -13.63 20.82 -9.87
N VAL A 186 -14.11 21.97 -10.35
CA VAL A 186 -13.37 22.87 -11.25
C VAL A 186 -12.04 23.31 -10.64
N PHE A 187 -12.00 23.61 -9.34
CA PHE A 187 -10.77 23.94 -8.63
C PHE A 187 -9.76 22.80 -8.68
N VAL A 188 -10.18 21.56 -8.41
CA VAL A 188 -9.29 20.38 -8.45
C VAL A 188 -8.79 20.11 -9.87
N VAL A 189 -9.68 20.21 -10.87
CA VAL A 189 -9.31 20.03 -12.28
C VAL A 189 -8.35 21.12 -12.75
N ALA A 190 -8.61 22.39 -12.44
CA ALA A 190 -7.71 23.49 -12.78
C ALA A 190 -6.33 23.29 -12.13
N ALA A 191 -6.29 22.88 -10.86
CA ALA A 191 -5.04 22.57 -10.17
C ALA A 191 -4.27 21.40 -10.83
N TYR A 192 -4.96 20.37 -11.32
CA TYR A 192 -4.34 19.28 -12.08
C TYR A 192 -3.79 19.76 -13.42
N LEU A 193 -4.53 20.56 -14.19
CA LEU A 193 -4.06 21.12 -15.47
C LEU A 193 -2.81 21.98 -15.28
N LEU A 194 -2.77 22.79 -14.22
CA LEU A 194 -1.61 23.61 -13.84
C LEU A 194 -0.42 22.74 -13.40
N ALA A 195 -0.66 21.67 -12.64
CA ALA A 195 0.40 20.75 -12.22
C ALA A 195 1.01 19.97 -13.40
N LYS A 196 0.20 19.64 -14.42
CA LYS A 196 0.65 18.94 -15.63
C LYS A 196 1.40 19.85 -16.60
N ASN A 197 0.99 21.12 -16.71
CA ASN A 197 1.60 22.11 -17.59
C ASN A 197 2.00 23.36 -16.79
N PRO A 198 3.23 23.41 -16.25
CA PRO A 198 3.69 24.53 -15.42
C PRO A 198 3.71 25.90 -16.12
N SER A 199 3.65 25.93 -17.46
CA SER A 199 3.56 27.15 -18.25
C SER A 199 2.15 27.74 -18.35
N LEU A 200 1.11 27.00 -17.96
CA LEU A 200 -0.27 27.51 -17.95
C LEU A 200 -0.47 28.52 -16.82
N THR A 201 -1.12 29.63 -17.15
CA THR A 201 -1.68 30.56 -16.16
C THR A 201 -2.99 30.03 -15.59
N VAL A 202 -3.37 30.50 -14.40
CA VAL A 202 -4.66 30.15 -13.77
C VAL A 202 -5.83 30.51 -14.68
N GLU A 203 -5.76 31.66 -15.35
CA GLU A 203 -6.78 32.14 -16.29
C GLU A 203 -6.93 31.21 -17.49
N GLN A 204 -5.82 30.76 -18.07
CA GLN A 204 -5.84 29.83 -19.21
C GLN A 204 -6.43 28.47 -18.81
N ALA A 205 -6.04 27.94 -17.65
CA ALA A 205 -6.58 26.68 -17.13
C ALA A 205 -8.08 26.77 -16.81
N LEU A 206 -8.55 27.90 -16.29
CA LEU A 206 -9.98 28.12 -16.05
C LEU A 206 -10.75 28.33 -17.36
N LYS A 207 -10.14 29.03 -18.32
CA LYS A 207 -10.72 29.24 -19.65
C LYS A 207 -10.93 27.90 -20.37
N SER A 208 -9.94 27.01 -20.39
CA SER A 208 -10.08 25.70 -21.04
C SER A 208 -11.21 24.86 -20.44
N ILE A 209 -11.45 24.97 -19.12
CA ILE A 209 -12.59 24.31 -18.47
C ILE A 209 -13.90 25.02 -18.81
N ASN A 210 -13.93 26.36 -18.83
CA ASN A 210 -15.13 27.14 -19.09
C ASN A 210 -15.62 27.00 -20.55
N ASP A 211 -14.68 26.89 -21.50
CA ASP A 211 -14.97 26.67 -22.93
C ASP A 211 -15.78 25.37 -23.15
N VAL A 212 -15.58 24.36 -22.29
CA VAL A 212 -16.39 23.13 -22.27
C VAL A 212 -17.62 23.28 -21.37
N ARG A 213 -17.44 23.81 -20.16
CA ARG A 213 -18.48 23.93 -19.13
C ARG A 213 -18.68 25.40 -18.75
N SER A 214 -19.59 26.07 -19.43
CA SER A 214 -19.88 27.51 -19.23
C SER A 214 -20.27 27.89 -17.79
N THR A 215 -20.82 26.95 -17.02
CA THR A 215 -21.19 27.15 -15.60
C THR A 215 -20.02 26.98 -14.62
N ALA A 216 -18.82 26.62 -15.09
CA ALA A 216 -17.62 26.52 -14.29
C ALA A 216 -17.18 27.91 -13.82
N ARG A 217 -17.25 28.14 -12.50
CA ARG A 217 -16.91 29.43 -11.89
C ARG A 217 -16.38 29.24 -10.47
N LEU A 218 -15.13 29.63 -10.26
CA LEU A 218 -14.56 29.74 -8.93
C LEU A 218 -15.07 31.00 -8.22
N ASN A 219 -15.31 30.89 -6.92
CA ASN A 219 -15.57 32.06 -6.10
C ASN A 219 -14.27 32.80 -5.75
N ASN A 220 -14.35 34.03 -5.22
CA ASN A 220 -13.18 34.85 -4.90
C ASN A 220 -12.19 34.18 -3.94
N LEU A 221 -12.67 33.35 -3.00
CA LEU A 221 -11.80 32.63 -2.07
C LEU A 221 -11.04 31.51 -2.79
N GLN A 222 -11.75 30.71 -3.60
CA GLN A 222 -11.18 29.64 -4.40
C GLN A 222 -10.17 30.18 -5.42
N LEU A 223 -10.51 31.26 -6.13
CA LEU A 223 -9.60 31.89 -7.09
C LEU A 223 -8.32 32.39 -6.42
N LYS A 224 -8.43 33.16 -5.32
CA LYS A 224 -7.28 33.61 -4.53
C LYS A 224 -6.43 32.45 -4.01
N ALA A 225 -7.06 31.37 -3.56
CA ALA A 225 -6.36 30.17 -3.11
C ALA A 225 -5.60 29.50 -4.25
N LEU A 226 -6.20 29.40 -5.44
CA LEU A 226 -5.56 28.77 -6.60
C LEU A 226 -4.34 29.57 -7.06
N HIS A 227 -4.46 30.91 -7.18
CA HIS A 227 -3.31 31.80 -7.45
C HIS A 227 -2.22 31.64 -6.39
N ALA A 228 -2.57 31.75 -5.11
CA ALA A 228 -1.58 31.66 -4.03
C ALA A 228 -0.82 30.33 -4.00
N ILE A 229 -1.41 29.23 -4.46
CA ILE A 229 -0.74 27.92 -4.57
C ILE A 229 0.09 27.86 -5.87
N SER A 230 -0.46 28.33 -6.99
CA SER A 230 0.20 28.34 -8.30
C SER A 230 1.43 29.24 -8.31
N ASP A 231 1.30 30.49 -7.84
CA ASP A 231 2.37 31.50 -7.83
C ASP A 231 3.55 31.09 -6.93
N LYS A 232 3.28 30.27 -5.90
CA LYS A 232 4.31 29.69 -5.02
C LYS A 232 4.95 28.42 -5.60
N GLY A 233 4.56 27.98 -6.79
CA GLY A 233 5.05 26.74 -7.41
C GLY A 233 4.70 25.48 -6.61
N LEU A 234 3.61 25.50 -5.83
CA LEU A 234 3.24 24.38 -4.95
C LEU A 234 2.40 23.30 -5.65
N LEU A 235 1.93 23.60 -6.87
CA LEU A 235 1.23 22.66 -7.77
C LEU A 235 2.26 21.90 -8.60
N THR A 236 2.86 20.87 -8.01
CA THR A 236 3.71 19.93 -8.74
C THR A 236 3.18 18.52 -8.52
N LEU A 237 3.22 17.70 -9.57
CA LEU A 237 3.18 16.26 -9.41
C LEU A 237 4.32 15.88 -8.45
N GLN A 238 4.00 15.09 -7.44
CA GLN A 238 5.00 14.73 -6.42
C GLN A 238 6.03 13.74 -6.97
N ARG A 239 6.99 13.31 -6.13
CA ARG A 239 8.03 12.35 -6.51
C ARG A 239 7.43 11.14 -7.25
N THR A 240 7.98 10.82 -8.41
CA THR A 240 7.59 9.63 -9.15
C THR A 240 8.13 8.39 -8.45
N ALA A 241 7.28 7.38 -8.24
CA ALA A 241 7.68 6.06 -7.78
C ALA A 241 7.17 5.00 -8.76
N CYS A 242 8.04 4.05 -9.12
CA CYS A 242 7.66 2.91 -9.94
C CYS A 242 7.02 1.85 -9.05
N LEU A 243 5.77 1.49 -9.31
CA LEU A 243 5.06 0.42 -8.62
C LEU A 243 5.05 -0.82 -9.51
N ILE A 244 5.84 -1.83 -9.15
CA ILE A 244 5.91 -3.12 -9.83
C ILE A 244 4.93 -4.08 -9.15
N VAL A 245 3.98 -4.62 -9.90
CA VAL A 245 2.88 -5.43 -9.37
C VAL A 245 2.96 -6.84 -9.95
N ASN A 246 2.97 -7.84 -9.08
CA ASN A 246 2.64 -9.21 -9.45
C ASN A 246 1.15 -9.48 -9.16
N PRO A 247 0.28 -9.50 -10.19
CA PRO A 247 -1.17 -9.56 -9.98
C PRO A 247 -1.64 -10.93 -9.49
N VAL A 248 -0.87 -12.00 -9.71
CA VAL A 248 -1.24 -13.38 -9.29
C VAL A 248 -0.70 -13.75 -7.91
N ALA A 249 0.14 -12.90 -7.31
CA ALA A 249 0.70 -13.13 -5.98
C ALA A 249 -0.40 -13.28 -4.91
N GLY A 250 -0.15 -14.19 -3.96
CA GLY A 250 -1.02 -14.43 -2.80
C GLY A 250 -2.45 -14.85 -3.14
N GLY A 251 -2.67 -15.44 -4.32
CA GLY A 251 -4.01 -15.83 -4.79
C GLY A 251 -4.79 -14.70 -5.46
N GLY A 252 -4.09 -13.75 -6.09
CA GLY A 252 -4.75 -12.63 -6.78
C GLY A 252 -5.12 -11.46 -5.86
N LYS A 253 -4.47 -11.33 -4.70
CA LYS A 253 -4.77 -10.29 -3.70
C LYS A 253 -4.65 -8.87 -4.22
N TRP A 254 -3.90 -8.65 -5.31
CA TRP A 254 -3.79 -7.35 -5.97
C TRP A 254 -5.16 -6.76 -6.29
N TYR A 255 -6.06 -7.49 -6.95
CA TYR A 255 -7.34 -6.94 -7.42
C TYR A 255 -8.22 -6.45 -6.27
N ALA A 256 -8.20 -7.14 -5.12
CA ALA A 256 -8.94 -6.73 -3.93
C ALA A 256 -8.31 -5.52 -3.20
N ASN A 257 -7.02 -5.24 -3.43
CA ASN A 257 -6.26 -4.24 -2.67
C ASN A 257 -5.75 -3.07 -3.52
N GLU A 258 -5.83 -3.15 -4.85
CA GLU A 258 -5.31 -2.17 -5.80
C GLU A 258 -5.75 -0.75 -5.44
N GLN A 259 -7.06 -0.56 -5.23
CA GLN A 259 -7.61 0.73 -4.89
C GLN A 259 -7.00 1.29 -3.60
N GLN A 260 -6.85 0.45 -2.59
CA GLN A 260 -6.29 0.84 -1.31
C GLN A 260 -4.81 1.22 -1.45
N VAL A 261 -4.02 0.41 -2.17
CA VAL A 261 -2.59 0.64 -2.43
C VAL A 261 -2.39 1.97 -3.17
N ILE A 262 -3.03 2.12 -4.34
CA ILE A 262 -2.89 3.33 -5.17
C ILE A 262 -3.33 4.56 -4.38
N ARG A 263 -4.48 4.49 -3.71
CA ARG A 263 -5.00 5.60 -2.91
C ARG A 263 -4.07 6.00 -1.77
N ARG A 264 -3.43 5.05 -1.07
CA ARG A 264 -2.54 5.38 0.04
C ARG A 264 -1.23 5.96 -0.48
N LEU A 265 -0.59 5.31 -1.44
CA LEU A 265 0.71 5.72 -1.97
C LEU A 265 0.64 7.08 -2.70
N THR A 266 -0.46 7.37 -3.39
CA THR A 266 -0.67 8.67 -4.08
C THR A 266 -0.77 9.88 -3.14
N ARG A 267 -0.84 9.68 -1.82
CA ARG A 267 -0.73 10.77 -0.84
C ARG A 267 0.61 11.50 -0.95
N LYS A 268 1.65 10.81 -1.44
CA LYS A 268 3.01 11.33 -1.54
C LYS A 268 3.64 11.12 -2.91
N TYR A 269 3.31 10.04 -3.61
CA TYR A 269 3.94 9.70 -4.87
C TYR A 269 3.01 9.94 -6.07
N ASN A 270 3.58 10.26 -7.21
CA ASN A 270 2.94 9.99 -8.49
C ASN A 270 3.38 8.59 -8.95
N LEU A 271 2.45 7.68 -9.23
CA LEU A 271 2.80 6.28 -9.45
C LEU A 271 2.88 5.95 -10.94
N GLU A 272 4.00 5.33 -11.32
CA GLU A 272 4.13 4.61 -12.59
C GLU A 272 3.91 3.12 -12.30
N ILE A 273 2.72 2.62 -12.63
CA ILE A 273 2.36 1.23 -12.32
C ILE A 273 2.72 0.33 -13.51
N SER A 274 3.52 -0.70 -13.24
CA SER A 274 3.90 -1.75 -14.19
C SER A 274 3.49 -3.11 -13.63
N ILE A 275 2.78 -3.91 -14.41
CA ILE A 275 2.20 -5.18 -13.99
C ILE A 275 2.96 -6.32 -14.70
N THR A 276 3.39 -7.33 -13.95
CA THR A 276 4.03 -8.52 -14.52
C THR A 276 3.04 -9.36 -15.32
N SER A 277 3.55 -10.11 -16.28
CA SER A 277 2.80 -11.08 -17.08
C SER A 277 3.57 -12.39 -17.19
N GLN A 278 3.09 -13.35 -17.98
CA GLN A 278 3.84 -14.58 -18.25
C GLN A 278 5.17 -14.29 -18.99
N ASP A 279 5.19 -13.26 -19.84
CA ASP A 279 6.34 -12.90 -20.66
C ASP A 279 7.21 -11.79 -20.05
N VAL A 280 6.70 -11.11 -19.01
CA VAL A 280 7.37 -9.95 -18.40
C VAL A 280 7.49 -10.17 -16.89
N SER A 281 8.71 -10.49 -16.46
CA SER A 281 9.06 -10.69 -15.05
C SER A 281 9.16 -9.37 -14.27
N ALA A 282 9.12 -9.45 -12.94
CA ALA A 282 9.36 -8.29 -12.09
C ALA A 282 10.81 -7.80 -12.21
N GLU A 283 11.75 -8.71 -12.45
CA GLU A 283 13.13 -8.39 -12.76
C GLU A 283 13.26 -7.51 -14.02
N THR A 284 12.55 -7.87 -15.09
CA THR A 284 12.56 -7.09 -16.34
C THR A 284 12.02 -5.68 -16.10
N LEU A 285 10.93 -5.55 -15.35
CA LEU A 285 10.35 -4.24 -15.01
C LEU A 285 11.26 -3.42 -14.11
N ALA A 286 11.92 -4.05 -13.13
CA ALA A 286 12.86 -3.40 -12.24
C ALA A 286 14.10 -2.90 -12.98
N LYS A 287 14.60 -3.69 -13.94
CA LYS A 287 15.69 -3.27 -14.83
C LYS A 287 15.30 -2.02 -15.64
N GLN A 288 14.11 -2.01 -16.25
CA GLN A 288 13.62 -0.85 -16.99
C GLN A 288 13.44 0.39 -16.10
N ALA A 289 12.99 0.21 -14.85
CA ALA A 289 12.87 1.30 -13.89
C ALA A 289 14.24 1.86 -13.49
N LYS A 290 15.23 0.98 -13.29
CA LYS A 290 16.63 1.35 -13.02
C LYS A 290 17.24 2.13 -14.18
N GLU A 291 17.05 1.69 -15.43
CA GLU A 291 17.53 2.37 -16.63
C GLU A 291 16.95 3.79 -16.78
N ARG A 292 15.75 4.03 -16.24
CA ARG A 292 15.11 5.35 -16.15
C ARG A 292 15.56 6.17 -14.93
N ASN A 293 16.54 5.69 -14.16
CA ASN A 293 17.01 6.30 -12.91
C ASN A 293 15.89 6.49 -11.86
N ALA A 294 14.99 5.50 -11.74
CA ALA A 294 13.98 5.53 -10.70
C ALA A 294 14.64 5.54 -9.30
N SER A 295 14.37 6.61 -8.53
CA SER A 295 14.86 6.75 -7.16
C SER A 295 14.04 5.94 -6.15
N HIS A 296 12.81 5.58 -6.50
CA HIS A 296 11.88 4.85 -5.64
C HIS A 296 11.23 3.73 -6.45
N ILE A 297 11.42 2.49 -6.00
CA ILE A 297 10.74 1.32 -6.55
C ILE A 297 9.93 0.69 -5.43
N ILE A 298 8.65 0.48 -5.68
CA ILE A 298 7.72 -0.17 -4.76
C ILE A 298 7.32 -1.48 -5.42
N VAL A 299 7.53 -2.61 -4.74
CA VAL A 299 7.09 -3.92 -5.20
C VAL A 299 5.84 -4.36 -4.46
N SER A 300 4.82 -4.79 -5.21
CA SER A 300 3.57 -5.32 -4.70
C SER A 300 3.44 -6.78 -5.12
N GLY A 301 3.86 -7.69 -4.25
CA GLY A 301 3.99 -9.12 -4.55
C GLY A 301 4.36 -9.95 -3.32
N GLY A 302 4.88 -11.16 -3.55
CA GLY A 302 5.45 -12.03 -2.52
C GLY A 302 6.98 -12.04 -2.56
N ASP A 303 7.60 -12.87 -1.71
CA ASP A 303 9.06 -12.90 -1.52
C ASP A 303 9.83 -13.16 -2.83
N GLY A 304 9.39 -14.08 -3.69
CA GLY A 304 10.01 -14.30 -5.01
C GLY A 304 9.99 -13.07 -5.92
N THR A 305 8.86 -12.34 -5.97
CA THR A 305 8.74 -11.07 -6.72
C THR A 305 9.66 -10.00 -6.13
N VAL A 306 9.82 -9.97 -4.81
CA VAL A 306 10.77 -9.06 -4.16
C VAL A 306 12.21 -9.44 -4.55
N SER A 307 12.56 -10.73 -4.55
CA SER A 307 13.88 -11.23 -4.94
C SER A 307 14.26 -10.83 -6.37
N GLU A 308 13.34 -11.00 -7.32
CA GLU A 308 13.50 -10.52 -8.70
C GLU A 308 13.81 -9.02 -8.79
N VAL A 309 13.10 -8.18 -8.02
CA VAL A 309 13.34 -6.73 -7.99
C VAL A 309 14.68 -6.40 -7.32
N VAL A 310 15.02 -7.08 -6.22
CA VAL A 310 16.27 -6.86 -5.46
C VAL A 310 17.50 -7.10 -6.33
N ARG A 311 17.51 -8.11 -7.20
CA ARG A 311 18.62 -8.36 -8.15
C ARG A 311 18.97 -7.14 -9.01
N GLN A 312 17.99 -6.28 -9.27
CA GLN A 312 18.20 -5.09 -10.10
C GLN A 312 18.57 -3.86 -9.28
N VAL A 313 18.03 -3.72 -8.07
CA VAL A 313 18.25 -2.53 -7.21
C VAL A 313 19.37 -2.69 -6.19
N MET A 314 19.98 -3.87 -6.09
CA MET A 314 21.19 -4.05 -5.30
C MET A 314 22.31 -3.13 -5.82
N ASP A 315 23.10 -2.61 -4.88
CA ASP A 315 24.18 -1.65 -5.10
C ASP A 315 23.76 -0.32 -5.74
N THR A 316 22.50 0.06 -5.57
CA THR A 316 22.01 1.39 -5.95
C THR A 316 21.48 2.16 -4.74
N ASP A 317 21.32 3.46 -4.91
CA ASP A 317 20.62 4.32 -3.93
C ASP A 317 19.10 4.31 -4.15
N THR A 318 18.57 3.37 -4.95
CA THR A 318 17.13 3.22 -5.17
C THR A 318 16.47 2.75 -3.87
N LEU A 319 15.51 3.52 -3.38
CA LEU A 319 14.73 3.16 -2.20
C LEU A 319 13.68 2.11 -2.55
N LEU A 320 13.76 0.93 -1.93
CA LEU A 320 12.82 -0.17 -2.11
C LEU A 320 11.70 -0.17 -1.05
N GLY A 321 10.46 -0.02 -1.50
CA GLY A 321 9.24 -0.25 -0.70
C GLY A 321 8.60 -1.60 -1.01
N ILE A 322 8.00 -2.27 -0.02
CA ILE A 322 7.36 -3.58 -0.21
C ILE A 322 5.89 -3.50 0.25
N VAL A 323 4.97 -3.89 -0.62
CA VAL A 323 3.55 -4.11 -0.30
C VAL A 323 3.31 -5.64 -0.28
N PRO A 324 3.08 -6.23 0.91
CA PRO A 324 3.07 -7.68 1.11
C PRO A 324 1.76 -8.33 0.62
N LEU A 325 1.66 -8.58 -0.67
CA LEU A 325 0.50 -9.23 -1.30
C LEU A 325 0.74 -10.70 -1.65
N GLY A 326 1.88 -11.28 -1.28
CA GLY A 326 2.16 -12.71 -1.39
C GLY A 326 1.56 -13.57 -0.29
N THR A 327 1.99 -14.82 -0.24
CA THR A 327 1.55 -15.82 0.75
C THR A 327 2.30 -15.69 2.07
N ALA A 328 3.65 -15.62 2.03
CA ALA A 328 4.49 -15.57 3.23
C ALA A 328 4.91 -14.14 3.61
N ASN A 329 5.42 -13.36 2.65
CA ASN A 329 5.85 -11.97 2.81
C ASN A 329 6.83 -11.78 3.98
N ALA A 330 7.71 -12.76 4.18
CA ALA A 330 8.54 -12.87 5.37
C ALA A 330 9.52 -11.69 5.48
N LEU A 331 10.09 -11.22 4.37
CA LEU A 331 10.98 -10.05 4.37
C LEU A 331 10.24 -8.78 4.81
N CYS A 332 9.04 -8.54 4.28
CA CYS A 332 8.24 -7.37 4.66
C CYS A 332 7.86 -7.40 6.15
N HIS A 333 7.43 -8.55 6.66
CA HIS A 333 7.06 -8.69 8.07
C HIS A 333 8.24 -8.50 9.02
N MET A 334 9.43 -8.94 8.62
CA MET A 334 10.67 -8.71 9.36
C MET A 334 11.02 -7.22 9.39
N LEU A 335 11.04 -6.57 8.21
CA LEU A 335 11.43 -5.16 8.09
C LEU A 335 10.42 -4.20 8.75
N TYR A 336 9.11 -4.44 8.58
CA TYR A 336 8.06 -3.49 8.97
C TYR A 336 7.37 -3.87 10.29
N GLY A 337 7.73 -5.03 10.86
CA GLY A 337 7.23 -5.52 12.13
C GLY A 337 5.84 -6.16 12.08
N PHE A 338 5.43 -6.73 13.22
CA PHE A 338 4.24 -7.60 13.35
C PHE A 338 2.92 -6.93 12.94
N ALA A 339 2.80 -5.61 13.05
CA ALA A 339 1.58 -4.89 12.66
C ALA A 339 1.20 -5.09 11.19
N THR A 340 2.18 -5.37 10.31
CA THR A 340 1.93 -5.71 8.90
C THR A 340 1.25 -7.06 8.70
N LYS A 341 1.20 -7.95 9.69
CA LYS A 341 0.38 -9.16 9.60
C LYS A 341 -1.11 -8.87 9.79
N VAL A 342 -1.45 -7.86 10.60
CA VAL A 342 -2.83 -7.51 10.93
C VAL A 342 -3.46 -6.63 9.85
N SER A 343 -2.71 -5.63 9.36
CA SER A 343 -3.17 -4.73 8.30
C SER A 343 -2.07 -4.54 7.25
N PRO A 344 -1.87 -5.53 6.35
CA PRO A 344 -0.68 -5.62 5.51
C PRO A 344 -0.48 -4.41 4.60
N VAL A 345 -1.52 -4.03 3.85
CA VAL A 345 -1.45 -2.92 2.90
C VAL A 345 -1.34 -1.57 3.62
N GLU A 346 -2.13 -1.35 4.67
CA GLU A 346 -2.12 -0.10 5.41
C GLU A 346 -0.76 0.18 6.04
N LYS A 347 -0.22 -0.80 6.78
CA LYS A 347 1.05 -0.65 7.49
C LYS A 347 2.24 -0.57 6.54
N ALA A 348 2.24 -1.35 5.46
CA ALA A 348 3.24 -1.21 4.41
C ALA A 348 3.23 0.19 3.79
N CYS A 349 2.05 0.71 3.42
CA CYS A 349 1.95 2.06 2.88
C CYS A 349 2.38 3.13 3.90
N GLU A 350 2.08 2.97 5.20
CA GLU A 350 2.54 3.90 6.23
C GLU A 350 4.07 3.97 6.30
N VAL A 351 4.75 2.82 6.27
CA VAL A 351 6.22 2.74 6.23
C VAL A 351 6.77 3.36 4.95
N ILE A 352 6.19 3.05 3.78
CA ILE A 352 6.65 3.60 2.49
C ILE A 352 6.46 5.13 2.43
N LEU A 353 5.46 5.67 3.12
CA LEU A 353 5.17 7.11 3.14
C LEU A 353 6.01 7.90 4.16
N SER A 354 6.70 7.24 5.09
CA SER A 354 7.48 7.91 6.15
C SER A 354 8.81 8.51 5.66
N ASP A 355 9.33 8.08 4.51
CA ASP A 355 10.71 8.33 4.01
C ASP A 355 11.84 7.77 4.91
N ASN A 356 11.51 7.00 5.94
CA ASN A 356 12.51 6.32 6.73
C ASN A 356 13.08 5.16 5.90
N SER A 357 14.41 5.07 5.87
CA SER A 357 15.12 4.02 5.13
C SER A 357 16.24 3.44 5.97
N LYS A 358 16.55 2.17 5.69
CA LYS A 358 17.67 1.45 6.28
C LYS A 358 18.47 0.79 5.17
N LYS A 359 19.80 0.82 5.28
CA LYS A 359 20.67 -0.05 4.48
C LYS A 359 20.75 -1.41 5.13
N MET A 360 20.57 -2.46 4.34
CA MET A 360 20.71 -3.84 4.78
C MET A 360 21.72 -4.60 3.92
N ASP A 361 22.31 -5.60 4.54
CA ASP A 361 23.21 -6.54 3.89
C ASP A 361 22.40 -7.52 3.03
N LEU A 362 23.02 -7.98 1.95
CA LEU A 362 22.49 -9.05 1.11
C LEU A 362 23.49 -10.18 1.08
N ALA A 363 23.02 -11.38 1.37
CA ALA A 363 23.79 -12.58 1.14
C ALA A 363 23.55 -13.11 -0.27
N PHE A 364 24.51 -13.86 -0.78
CA PHE A 364 24.48 -14.51 -2.08
C PHE A 364 24.97 -15.93 -1.92
N CYS A 365 24.32 -16.88 -2.59
CA CYS A 365 24.89 -18.19 -2.85
C CYS A 365 25.10 -18.29 -4.35
N ASN A 366 26.36 -18.43 -4.75
CA ASN A 366 26.78 -18.32 -6.14
C ASN A 366 26.28 -16.99 -6.72
N GLU A 367 25.34 -17.00 -7.67
CA GLU A 367 24.74 -15.80 -8.26
C GLU A 367 23.36 -15.43 -7.69
N GLN A 368 22.81 -16.25 -6.79
CA GLN A 368 21.44 -16.09 -6.30
C GLN A 368 21.41 -15.32 -4.97
N PRO A 369 20.61 -14.23 -4.87
CA PRO A 369 20.47 -13.48 -3.63
C PRO A 369 19.68 -14.29 -2.59
N ILE A 370 20.15 -14.23 -1.35
CA ILE A 370 19.48 -14.78 -0.17
C ILE A 370 18.97 -13.60 0.67
N LEU A 371 17.66 -13.35 0.62
CA LEU A 371 17.03 -12.26 1.37
C LEU A 371 16.85 -12.64 2.85
N LEU A 372 16.44 -13.88 3.11
CA LEU A 372 16.21 -14.40 4.45
C LEU A 372 17.21 -15.50 4.74
N LEU A 373 17.06 -16.66 4.09
CA LEU A 373 17.81 -17.85 4.43
C LEU A 373 18.05 -18.79 3.25
N LEU A 374 19.14 -19.54 3.37
CA LEU A 374 19.45 -20.73 2.60
C LEU A 374 19.37 -21.96 3.51
N GLY A 375 18.88 -23.09 2.98
CA GLY A 375 18.81 -24.36 3.69
C GLY A 375 19.30 -25.56 2.86
N ILE A 376 20.02 -26.50 3.48
CA ILE A 376 20.45 -27.79 2.91
C ILE A 376 19.85 -28.94 3.72
N GLY A 377 19.43 -30.02 3.04
CA GLY A 377 18.82 -31.22 3.64
C GLY A 377 17.29 -31.25 3.59
N PHE A 378 16.66 -30.46 2.71
CA PHE A 378 15.20 -30.23 2.67
C PHE A 378 14.45 -30.95 1.53
N GLU A 379 15.11 -31.90 0.85
CA GLU A 379 14.84 -32.37 -0.52
C GLU A 379 13.43 -32.93 -0.81
N GLU A 380 12.98 -34.03 -0.21
CA GLU A 380 11.78 -34.75 -0.70
C GLU A 380 10.43 -34.14 -0.25
N GLN A 381 10.38 -33.48 0.91
CA GLN A 381 9.10 -33.14 1.56
C GLN A 381 8.63 -31.71 1.32
N MET A 382 9.51 -30.83 0.84
CA MET A 382 9.10 -29.51 0.31
C MET A 382 8.32 -29.66 -1.00
N ILE A 383 8.67 -30.66 -1.82
CA ILE A 383 8.00 -31.00 -3.08
C ILE A 383 6.57 -31.52 -2.83
N ASP A 384 6.38 -32.38 -1.82
CA ASP A 384 5.05 -32.95 -1.51
C ASP A 384 4.09 -31.91 -0.86
N TYR A 385 4.63 -30.89 -0.19
CA TYR A 385 3.85 -29.78 0.38
C TYR A 385 3.52 -28.69 -0.65
N ALA A 386 4.35 -28.50 -1.68
CA ALA A 386 4.06 -27.60 -2.79
C ALA A 386 2.93 -28.13 -3.69
N HIS A 387 2.70 -29.45 -3.72
CA HIS A 387 1.71 -30.09 -4.60
C HIS A 387 0.37 -30.50 -3.96
N ARG A 388 0.26 -30.62 -2.63
CA ARG A 388 -1.02 -30.99 -1.98
C ARG A 388 -1.86 -29.77 -1.62
N GLN A 389 -2.78 -29.46 -2.52
CA GLN A 389 -4.11 -28.88 -2.29
C GLN A 389 -4.27 -27.90 -1.12
N GLN A 390 -4.53 -26.64 -1.50
CA GLN A 390 -4.88 -25.46 -0.70
C GLN A 390 -3.70 -24.60 -0.28
N LYS A 391 -3.41 -23.63 -1.16
CA LYS A 391 -2.76 -22.34 -0.87
C LYS A 391 -3.56 -21.52 0.18
N ASN A 392 -3.80 -22.06 1.37
CA ASN A 392 -4.41 -21.36 2.51
C ASN A 392 -3.50 -21.44 3.74
N GLU A 393 -3.44 -20.30 4.47
CA GLU A 393 -2.95 -19.95 5.82
C GLU A 393 -1.65 -20.59 6.40
N ASN A 394 -1.23 -21.79 5.99
CA ASN A 394 -0.07 -22.49 6.53
C ASN A 394 1.26 -22.19 5.81
N GLY A 395 1.27 -21.30 4.81
CA GLY A 395 2.48 -20.98 4.04
C GLY A 395 3.65 -20.45 4.88
N GLN A 396 3.37 -19.86 6.05
CA GLN A 396 4.41 -19.42 7.01
C GLN A 396 5.05 -20.57 7.79
N PHE A 397 4.50 -21.77 7.77
CA PHE A 397 5.05 -22.94 8.47
C PHE A 397 5.70 -23.94 7.52
N ALA A 398 5.64 -23.73 6.19
CA ALA A 398 6.25 -24.61 5.21
C ALA A 398 7.78 -24.72 5.42
N TYR A 399 8.47 -23.61 5.67
CA TYR A 399 9.92 -23.62 5.96
C TYR A 399 10.22 -24.31 7.30
N LEU A 400 9.38 -24.11 8.33
CA LEU A 400 9.53 -24.76 9.63
C LEU A 400 9.33 -26.27 9.51
N MET A 401 8.26 -26.71 8.83
CA MET A 401 7.92 -28.12 8.65
C MET A 401 8.90 -28.85 7.75
N GLY A 402 9.41 -28.18 6.69
CA GLY A 402 10.51 -28.69 5.89
C GLY A 402 11.75 -28.99 6.73
N PHE A 403 12.10 -28.10 7.67
CA PHE A 403 13.23 -28.33 8.58
C PHE A 403 12.97 -29.46 9.60
N PHE A 404 11.79 -29.48 10.24
CA PHE A 404 11.44 -30.54 11.19
C PHE A 404 11.58 -31.92 10.55
N ASN A 405 11.16 -32.06 9.30
CA ASN A 405 11.28 -33.33 8.61
C ASN A 405 12.71 -33.59 8.08
N ALA A 406 13.44 -32.56 7.63
CA ALA A 406 14.86 -32.64 7.24
C ALA A 406 15.78 -33.16 8.36
N VAL A 407 15.53 -32.72 9.60
CA VAL A 407 16.26 -33.20 10.78
C VAL A 407 15.93 -34.67 11.08
N VAL A 408 14.75 -35.16 10.70
CA VAL A 408 14.33 -36.56 10.93
C VAL A 408 14.70 -37.47 9.76
N ALA A 409 14.91 -36.93 8.56
CA ALA A 409 15.28 -37.68 7.36
C ALA A 409 16.63 -38.39 7.52
N GLU A 410 16.82 -39.53 6.85
CA GLU A 410 18.12 -40.23 6.83
C GLU A 410 18.93 -39.73 5.63
N GLY A 411 20.09 -39.10 5.90
CA GLY A 411 20.99 -38.61 4.85
C GLY A 411 22.46 -38.72 5.27
N ASN A 412 23.28 -39.40 4.47
CA ASN A 412 24.69 -39.66 4.78
C ASN A 412 25.67 -38.94 3.83
N GLN A 413 25.31 -37.74 3.35
CA GLN A 413 26.18 -37.00 2.45
C GLN A 413 27.32 -36.33 3.23
N ARG A 414 28.55 -36.46 2.69
CA ARG A 414 29.74 -35.83 3.26
C ARG A 414 29.93 -34.49 2.58
N PHE A 415 30.11 -33.47 3.39
CA PHE A 415 30.37 -32.12 2.93
C PHE A 415 31.74 -31.66 3.43
N ARG A 416 32.39 -30.81 2.65
CA ARG A 416 33.58 -30.08 3.05
C ARG A 416 33.22 -28.62 3.20
N MET A 417 33.30 -28.10 4.42
CA MET A 417 32.93 -26.72 4.73
C MET A 417 34.15 -25.91 5.13
N SER A 418 34.22 -24.67 4.64
CA SER A 418 35.19 -23.67 5.08
C SER A 418 34.51 -22.34 5.32
N ALA A 419 35.06 -21.54 6.23
CA ALA A 419 34.53 -20.24 6.59
C ALA A 419 35.66 -19.23 6.74
N ASP A 420 35.49 -18.05 6.15
CA ASP A 420 36.44 -16.93 6.18
C ASP A 420 37.89 -17.34 5.86
N GLY A 421 38.06 -18.19 4.83
CA GLY A 421 39.37 -18.63 4.35
C GLY A 421 40.08 -19.66 5.22
N LYS A 422 39.42 -20.21 6.25
CA LYS A 422 39.94 -21.36 7.01
C LYS A 422 40.02 -22.61 6.09
N PRO A 423 40.90 -23.59 6.40
CA PRO A 423 40.97 -24.84 5.64
C PRO A 423 39.60 -25.54 5.57
N LEU A 424 39.31 -26.17 4.44
CA LEU A 424 38.13 -27.03 4.29
C LEU A 424 38.21 -28.18 5.30
N GLN A 425 37.16 -28.31 6.11
CA GLN A 425 37.01 -29.39 7.08
C GLN A 425 35.94 -30.36 6.60
N ASP A 426 36.19 -31.66 6.74
CA ASP A 426 35.19 -32.69 6.50
C ASP A 426 34.13 -32.62 7.60
N VAL A 427 32.90 -32.32 7.22
CA VAL A 427 31.73 -32.24 8.11
C VAL A 427 30.65 -33.17 7.56
N ARG A 428 30.11 -34.04 8.41
CA ARG A 428 28.96 -34.88 8.04
C ARG A 428 27.67 -34.12 8.34
N LEU A 429 27.26 -33.23 7.42
CA LEU A 429 26.06 -32.42 7.62
C LEU A 429 24.80 -33.27 7.41
N GLN A 430 23.89 -33.19 8.39
CA GLN A 430 22.51 -33.67 8.27
C GLN A 430 21.61 -32.54 7.76
N SER A 431 21.72 -31.36 8.36
CA SER A 431 21.00 -30.17 7.94
C SER A 431 21.83 -28.92 8.21
N LEU A 432 21.66 -27.90 7.37
CA LEU A 432 22.35 -26.63 7.50
C LEU A 432 21.41 -25.49 7.09
N VAL A 433 21.46 -24.40 7.85
CA VAL A 433 20.77 -23.15 7.56
C VAL A 433 21.78 -22.02 7.58
N VAL A 434 21.81 -21.20 6.53
CA VAL A 434 22.53 -19.93 6.49
C VAL A 434 21.52 -18.80 6.44
N ALA A 435 21.52 -17.94 7.44
CA ALA A 435 20.63 -16.79 7.51
C ALA A 435 21.38 -15.49 7.22
N ASN A 436 20.85 -14.70 6.29
CA ASN A 436 21.21 -13.29 6.11
C ASN A 436 20.40 -12.43 7.09
N THR A 437 19.09 -12.65 7.08
CA THR A 437 18.15 -12.02 8.00
C THR A 437 17.15 -13.06 8.47
N SER A 438 16.57 -12.85 9.65
CA SER A 438 15.62 -13.81 10.20
C SER A 438 14.39 -13.08 10.73
N PRO A 439 13.17 -13.45 10.28
CA PRO A 439 11.96 -13.10 11.00
C PRO A 439 12.06 -13.59 12.45
N PHE A 440 11.55 -12.82 13.42
CA PHE A 440 11.53 -13.25 14.83
C PHE A 440 10.90 -14.64 15.05
N SER A 441 9.98 -15.05 14.16
CA SER A 441 9.32 -16.36 14.19
C SER A 441 10.19 -17.53 13.71
N THR A 442 11.32 -17.26 13.04
CA THR A 442 12.20 -18.30 12.52
C THR A 442 13.16 -18.72 13.62
N VAL A 443 12.65 -19.62 14.47
CA VAL A 443 13.34 -20.36 15.54
C VAL A 443 14.72 -20.88 15.09
N LEU A 444 14.84 -21.19 13.80
CA LEU A 444 15.95 -21.89 13.16
C LEU A 444 17.14 -21.02 12.76
N ALA A 445 16.89 -19.76 12.45
CA ALA A 445 17.87 -18.87 11.84
C ALA A 445 18.64 -18.06 12.88
N GLN A 446 18.62 -18.48 14.16
CA GLN A 446 19.15 -17.68 15.25
C GLN A 446 20.65 -17.86 15.53
N GLY A 447 21.42 -18.67 14.77
CA GLY A 447 22.89 -18.64 14.74
C GLY A 447 23.63 -18.51 16.08
N GLY A 448 23.05 -18.93 17.21
CA GLY A 448 23.49 -18.59 18.57
C GLY A 448 23.30 -17.12 19.00
N GLN A 449 23.04 -16.18 18.07
CA GLN A 449 22.67 -14.78 18.30
C GLN A 449 21.65 -14.30 17.25
N THR A 450 20.70 -13.44 17.64
CA THR A 450 19.69 -12.91 16.71
C THR A 450 20.35 -12.19 15.51
N PRO A 451 20.14 -12.66 14.26
CA PRO A 451 20.71 -12.02 13.08
C PRO A 451 20.26 -10.57 12.97
N LYS A 452 21.21 -9.67 12.70
CA LYS A 452 20.88 -8.29 12.36
C LYS A 452 21.07 -8.09 10.87
N PRO A 453 20.15 -7.38 10.20
CA PRO A 453 20.21 -7.20 8.75
C PRO A 453 21.36 -6.27 8.29
N ASP A 454 22.24 -5.84 9.19
CA ASP A 454 23.31 -4.86 8.97
C ASP A 454 24.58 -5.14 9.80
N ASP A 455 24.77 -6.38 10.29
CA ASP A 455 25.97 -6.77 11.05
C ASP A 455 27.13 -7.27 10.18
N GLY A 456 26.89 -7.41 8.88
CA GLY A 456 27.85 -7.86 7.89
C GLY A 456 28.27 -9.31 8.08
N LYS A 457 27.43 -10.17 8.66
CA LYS A 457 27.72 -11.59 8.88
C LYS A 457 26.58 -12.49 8.39
N LEU A 458 26.96 -13.64 7.86
CA LEU A 458 26.11 -14.81 7.70
C LEU A 458 26.01 -15.54 9.04
N HIS A 459 24.80 -15.96 9.41
CA HIS A 459 24.54 -16.73 10.62
C HIS A 459 24.22 -18.17 10.24
N ILE A 460 25.11 -19.10 10.58
CA ILE A 460 25.04 -20.50 10.18
C ILE A 460 24.66 -21.35 11.39
N THR A 461 23.62 -22.15 11.23
CA THR A 461 23.19 -23.18 12.18
C THR A 461 23.21 -24.51 11.46
N TYR A 462 23.91 -25.51 12.01
CA TYR A 462 23.97 -26.83 11.38
C TYR A 462 23.96 -27.96 12.38
N LEU A 463 23.46 -29.11 11.93
CA LEU A 463 23.41 -30.36 12.67
C LEU A 463 24.27 -31.40 11.95
N GLU A 464 25.13 -32.07 12.71
CA GLU A 464 25.95 -33.17 12.18
C GLU A 464 25.22 -34.51 12.32
N ASN A 465 25.44 -35.41 11.38
CA ASN A 465 24.84 -36.74 11.33
C ASN A 465 25.46 -37.74 12.33
N THR A 466 25.98 -37.24 13.45
CA THR A 466 26.46 -38.04 14.58
C THR A 466 25.38 -38.24 15.65
N THR A 467 24.25 -37.53 15.55
CA THR A 467 23.15 -37.60 16.51
C THR A 467 22.15 -38.70 16.19
N SER A 468 21.82 -39.52 17.19
CA SER A 468 20.72 -40.50 17.15
C SER A 468 19.35 -39.82 16.97
N LEU A 469 18.34 -40.55 16.51
CA LEU A 469 16.95 -40.05 16.39
C LEU A 469 16.45 -39.36 17.67
N GLY A 470 16.76 -39.93 18.85
CA GLY A 470 16.39 -39.34 20.14
C GLY A 470 17.07 -37.99 20.39
N GLU A 471 18.37 -37.89 20.11
CA GLU A 471 19.12 -36.63 20.22
C GLU A 471 18.61 -35.58 19.23
N ARG A 472 18.19 -35.98 18.03
CA ARG A 472 17.59 -35.09 17.03
C ARG A 472 16.26 -34.51 17.47
N VAL A 473 15.40 -35.34 18.10
CA VAL A 473 14.15 -34.86 18.72
C VAL A 473 14.42 -33.90 19.87
N ILE A 474 15.43 -34.20 20.71
CA ILE A 474 15.85 -33.29 21.79
C ILE A 474 16.37 -31.97 21.21
N ALA A 475 17.22 -32.01 20.19
CA ALA A 475 17.75 -30.81 19.51
C ALA A 475 16.62 -29.92 18.98
N LEU A 476 15.60 -30.50 18.34
CA LEU A 476 14.41 -29.79 17.86
C LEU A 476 13.61 -29.15 19.00
N SER A 477 13.42 -29.88 20.11
CA SER A 477 12.72 -29.37 21.29
C SER A 477 13.47 -28.23 21.97
N ASP A 478 14.80 -28.35 22.08
CA ASP A 478 15.68 -27.34 22.64
C ASP A 478 15.72 -26.07 21.78
N LEU A 479 15.72 -26.23 20.46
CA LEU A 479 15.64 -25.12 19.54
C LEU A 479 14.33 -24.35 19.68
N LEU A 480 13.19 -25.05 19.78
CA LEU A 480 11.89 -24.44 20.09
C LEU A 480 11.96 -23.65 21.40
N LEU A 481 12.47 -24.26 22.48
CA LEU A 481 12.61 -23.58 23.78
C LEU A 481 13.54 -22.35 23.71
N SER A 482 14.62 -22.43 22.94
CA SER A 482 15.55 -21.30 22.77
C SER A 482 14.90 -20.11 22.06
N SER A 483 14.03 -20.35 21.07
CA SER A 483 13.31 -19.28 20.39
C SER A 483 12.31 -18.52 21.26
N PHE A 484 11.79 -19.18 22.31
CA PHE A 484 10.95 -18.56 23.33
C PHE A 484 11.77 -17.90 24.46
N GLY A 485 13.10 -17.88 24.35
CA GLY A 485 14.00 -17.35 25.38
C GLY A 485 14.06 -18.21 26.65
N MET A 486 13.58 -19.46 26.59
CA MET A 486 13.59 -20.38 27.72
C MET A 486 14.94 -21.13 27.85
N LYS A 487 15.80 -21.02 26.84
CA LYS A 487 17.15 -21.60 26.80
C LYS A 487 18.08 -20.70 25.98
N GLU A 488 19.35 -20.58 26.35
CA GLU A 488 20.31 -19.74 25.60
C GLU A 488 20.64 -20.30 24.22
N GLN A 489 20.92 -21.61 24.12
CA GLN A 489 21.24 -22.28 22.87
C GLN A 489 20.70 -23.71 22.85
N ALA A 490 20.39 -24.22 21.66
CA ALA A 490 19.92 -25.58 21.51
C ALA A 490 21.08 -26.58 21.62
N SER A 491 20.87 -27.69 22.33
CA SER A 491 21.89 -28.74 22.38
C SER A 491 22.02 -29.39 21.00
N TYR A 492 23.20 -29.93 20.69
CA TYR A 492 23.53 -30.65 19.45
C TYR A 492 23.60 -29.83 18.15
N PHE A 493 23.16 -28.56 18.17
CA PHE A 493 23.41 -27.65 17.07
C PHE A 493 24.77 -26.99 17.20
N ASN A 494 25.45 -26.87 16.07
CA ASN A 494 26.63 -26.04 15.93
C ASN A 494 26.25 -24.69 15.34
N TYR A 495 26.91 -23.65 15.83
CA TYR A 495 26.68 -22.27 15.43
C TYR A 495 27.98 -21.64 14.93
N LEU A 496 27.89 -20.94 13.81
CA LEU A 496 29.01 -20.26 13.18
C LEU A 496 28.54 -18.92 12.63
N SER A 497 29.39 -17.90 12.72
CA SER A 497 29.22 -16.65 11.98
C SER A 497 30.41 -16.41 11.08
N ALA A 498 30.17 -16.04 9.83
CA ALA A 498 31.20 -15.81 8.82
C ALA A 498 30.77 -14.73 7.81
N GLN A 499 31.71 -14.17 7.06
CA GLN A 499 31.41 -13.31 5.90
C GLN A 499 31.38 -14.10 4.60
N HIS A 500 32.11 -15.22 4.57
CA HIS A 500 32.22 -16.10 3.42
C HIS A 500 32.23 -17.56 3.89
N VAL A 501 31.41 -18.40 3.26
CA VAL A 501 31.31 -19.83 3.52
C VAL A 501 31.37 -20.55 2.19
N LYS A 502 32.22 -21.59 2.10
CA LYS A 502 32.26 -22.49 0.96
C LYS A 502 31.90 -23.89 1.40
N ILE A 503 30.99 -24.52 0.67
CA ILE A 503 30.53 -25.90 0.91
C ILE A 503 30.74 -26.70 -0.38
N ASP A 504 31.59 -27.73 -0.30
CA ASP A 504 31.87 -28.67 -1.38
C ASP A 504 31.31 -30.05 -1.04
N SER A 505 30.89 -30.81 -2.05
CA SER A 505 30.42 -32.19 -1.92
C SER A 505 30.83 -33.02 -3.11
N ASP A 506 30.93 -34.34 -2.93
CA ASP A 506 31.21 -35.28 -4.03
C ASP A 506 29.97 -35.56 -4.90
N LEU A 507 28.78 -35.29 -4.36
CA LEU A 507 27.48 -35.35 -5.06
C LEU A 507 26.88 -33.93 -5.16
N PRO A 508 25.98 -33.68 -6.13
CA PRO A 508 25.20 -32.45 -6.16
C PRO A 508 24.55 -32.17 -4.81
N ILE A 509 24.56 -30.90 -4.41
CA ILE A 509 23.95 -30.40 -3.19
C ILE A 509 22.63 -29.77 -3.60
N ASP A 510 21.51 -30.32 -3.14
CA ASP A 510 20.24 -29.64 -3.28
C ASP A 510 20.02 -28.72 -2.08
N TYR A 511 19.56 -27.51 -2.39
CA TYR A 511 19.39 -26.46 -1.40
C TYR A 511 18.21 -25.58 -1.76
N VAL A 512 17.76 -24.84 -0.75
CA VAL A 512 16.61 -23.94 -0.83
C VAL A 512 17.11 -22.54 -0.55
N ILE A 513 16.73 -21.57 -1.37
CA ILE A 513 16.88 -20.14 -1.07
C ILE A 513 15.50 -19.53 -1.01
N ASP A 514 15.15 -18.95 0.14
CA ASP A 514 13.89 -18.22 0.35
C ASP A 514 12.61 -18.97 -0.11
N GLY A 515 12.66 -20.30 -0.16
CA GLY A 515 11.56 -21.18 -0.58
C GLY A 515 11.66 -21.74 -2.00
N GLU A 516 12.66 -21.35 -2.79
CA GLU A 516 12.92 -21.88 -4.13
C GLU A 516 14.05 -22.93 -4.11
N MET A 517 13.88 -24.01 -4.87
CA MET A 517 14.82 -25.15 -4.92
C MET A 517 15.91 -24.92 -5.98
N TYR A 518 17.14 -25.29 -5.63
CA TYR A 518 18.32 -25.21 -6.47
C TYR A 518 19.20 -26.46 -6.26
N SER A 519 20.11 -26.72 -7.19
CA SER A 519 21.10 -27.80 -7.10
C SER A 519 22.44 -27.33 -7.67
N ALA A 520 23.55 -27.66 -7.00
CA ALA A 520 24.90 -27.31 -7.46
C ALA A 520 25.96 -28.24 -6.86
N GLU A 521 27.11 -28.38 -7.52
CA GLU A 521 28.25 -29.20 -7.03
C GLU A 521 29.02 -28.52 -5.88
N SER A 522 28.99 -27.20 -5.84
CA SER A 522 29.66 -26.36 -4.84
C SER A 522 28.81 -25.13 -4.55
N LEU A 523 28.79 -24.71 -3.29
CA LEU A 523 28.10 -23.51 -2.83
C LEU A 523 29.12 -22.51 -2.31
N GLU A 524 29.15 -21.34 -2.94
CA GLU A 524 29.92 -20.20 -2.49
C GLU A 524 28.97 -19.15 -1.92
N ILE A 525 28.93 -19.06 -0.59
CA ILE A 525 28.00 -18.20 0.13
C ILE A 525 28.76 -16.99 0.69
N SER A 526 28.33 -15.78 0.35
CA SER A 526 29.00 -14.56 0.76
C SER A 526 28.01 -13.47 1.15
N ILE A 527 28.47 -12.48 1.92
CA ILE A 527 27.65 -11.32 2.29
C ILE A 527 28.21 -10.04 1.70
N LYS A 528 27.31 -9.22 1.16
CA LYS A 528 27.58 -7.87 0.69
C LYS A 528 26.96 -6.86 1.62
N LYS A 529 27.80 -6.06 2.28
CA LYS A 529 27.38 -5.11 3.31
C LYS A 529 26.64 -3.93 2.69
N GLN A 530 25.53 -3.53 3.31
CA GLN A 530 24.74 -2.35 2.95
C GLN A 530 24.35 -2.28 1.47
N ALA A 531 24.15 -3.45 0.84
CA ALA A 531 23.90 -3.59 -0.58
C ALA A 531 22.49 -3.18 -1.01
N LEU A 532 21.54 -3.06 -0.08
CA LEU A 532 20.15 -2.73 -0.37
C LEU A 532 19.63 -1.61 0.52
N THR A 533 18.99 -0.60 -0.09
CA THR A 533 18.30 0.48 0.64
C THR A 533 16.79 0.21 0.65
N VAL A 534 16.22 -0.08 1.81
CA VAL A 534 14.80 -0.44 1.97
C VAL A 534 14.06 0.59 2.85
N CYS A 535 12.77 0.79 2.60
CA CYS A 535 11.92 1.52 3.54
C CYS A 535 11.87 0.78 4.88
N ALA A 536 11.85 1.50 6.00
CA ALA A 536 11.73 0.94 7.34
C ALA A 536 10.91 1.87 8.24
N PRO A 537 10.29 1.37 9.34
CA PRO A 537 9.47 2.19 10.24
C PRO A 537 10.15 3.44 10.80
#